data_AF-A0AA86WS76-F1
#
_entry.id   AF-A0AA86WS76-F1
#
_cell.length_a   1.000
_cell.length_b   1.000
_cell.length_c   1.000
_cell.angle_alpha   90.00
_cell.angle_beta   90.00
_cell.angle_gamma   90.00
#
_symmetry.space_group_name_H-M   'P 1'
#
loop_
_entity.id
_entity.type
_entity.pdbx_description
1 polymer ?
#
loop_
_entity_poly.entity_id
_entity_poly.type
_entity_poly.pdbx_seq_one_letter_code
_entity_poly.pdbx_strand_id
1 'polypeptide(L)'
;MITHKFEHPLNEKTRIYLRVESLLRQLHLSSTFSDAQQYQLFFRSIFDLIEIFEQIQLKSELAKDIEKQRVTYKSWLDVEGVDQEMLTSLLNDIGNIYRDLMQAERFGQSLKEDRFLSAIRQRFNLPGGSCCFDLPALHYWLHLPLDKRMRDAKAWMDSLQPLYEALTLWLKLTRETGHFKEQIARAGFFQSDADEANILRLSIPMQYGAYPMISGHKNRFAVKFMSFETGQACTQDIEFELAICT
;
A
#
# COMPACT_ATOMS: atom_id res chain seq x y z
N MET A 1 -26.98 -2.23 4.31
CA MET A 1 -26.33 -3.55 4.39
C MET A 1 -24.85 -3.34 4.66
N ILE A 2 -24.22 -4.15 5.50
CA ILE A 2 -22.78 -4.04 5.76
C ILE A 2 -22.05 -4.73 4.60
N THR A 3 -21.05 -4.06 4.03
CA THR A 3 -20.32 -4.54 2.85
C THR A 3 -18.83 -4.63 3.17
N HIS A 4 -18.20 -5.75 2.81
CA HIS A 4 -16.76 -5.93 2.92
C HIS A 4 -16.06 -5.47 1.64
N LYS A 5 -14.99 -4.68 1.80
CA LYS A 5 -14.18 -4.18 0.70
C LYS A 5 -12.87 -4.95 0.62
N PHE A 6 -12.54 -5.47 -0.55
CA PHE A 6 -11.30 -6.18 -0.83
C PHE A 6 -10.56 -5.51 -1.98
N GLU A 7 -9.23 -5.48 -1.91
CA GLU A 7 -8.37 -5.08 -3.02
C GLU A 7 -7.43 -6.23 -3.40
N HIS A 8 -7.19 -6.42 -4.69
CA HIS A 8 -6.27 -7.43 -5.19
C HIS A 8 -5.36 -6.86 -6.28
N PRO A 9 -4.02 -6.98 -6.12
CA PRO A 9 -3.08 -6.56 -7.15
C PRO A 9 -3.05 -7.58 -8.30
N LEU A 10 -3.14 -7.11 -9.53
CA LEU A 10 -3.07 -7.96 -10.73
C LEU A 10 -1.63 -8.16 -11.26
N ASN A 11 -0.68 -7.40 -10.75
CA ASN A 11 0.74 -7.52 -11.10
C ASN A 11 1.64 -7.34 -9.86
N GLU A 12 2.87 -7.83 -9.94
CA GLU A 12 3.79 -7.87 -8.79
C GLU A 12 4.21 -6.46 -8.33
N LYS A 13 4.38 -5.53 -9.28
CA LYS A 13 4.64 -4.12 -8.97
C LYS A 13 3.55 -3.53 -8.07
N THR A 14 2.28 -3.71 -8.44
CA THR A 14 1.15 -3.24 -7.64
C THR A 14 1.04 -3.99 -6.31
N ARG A 15 1.41 -5.28 -6.26
CA ARG A 15 1.49 -6.01 -5.00
C ARG A 15 2.48 -5.36 -4.04
N ILE A 16 3.64 -4.95 -4.53
CA ILE A 16 4.65 -4.24 -3.73
C ILE A 16 4.12 -2.87 -3.28
N TYR A 17 3.47 -2.12 -4.16
CA TYR A 17 2.85 -0.83 -3.80
C TYR A 17 1.85 -0.95 -2.64
N LEU A 18 0.95 -1.94 -2.70
CA LEU A 18 -0.04 -2.17 -1.63
C LEU A 18 0.63 -2.64 -0.32
N ARG A 19 1.70 -3.44 -0.40
CA ARG A 19 2.50 -3.82 0.79
C ARG A 19 3.15 -2.59 1.42
N VAL A 20 3.80 -1.75 0.61
CA VAL A 20 4.47 -0.53 1.07
C VAL A 20 3.47 0.47 1.65
N GLU A 21 2.30 0.67 1.03
CA GLU A 21 1.20 1.48 1.58
C GLU A 21 0.80 0.99 2.99
N SER A 22 0.59 -0.32 3.15
CA SER A 22 0.23 -0.90 4.44
C SER A 22 1.30 -0.66 5.50
N LEU A 23 2.58 -0.84 5.15
CA LEU A 23 3.70 -0.64 6.08
C LEU A 23 3.88 0.84 6.45
N LEU A 24 3.76 1.76 5.50
CA LEU A 24 3.78 3.20 5.75
C LEU A 24 2.64 3.61 6.69
N ARG A 25 1.43 3.12 6.45
CA ARG A 25 0.29 3.37 7.35
C ARG A 25 0.54 2.84 8.76
N GLN A 26 1.10 1.63 8.88
CA GLN A 26 1.46 1.04 10.17
C GLN A 26 2.52 1.88 10.91
N LEU A 27 3.52 2.42 10.20
CA LEU A 27 4.50 3.36 10.76
C LEU A 27 3.84 4.61 11.32
N HIS A 28 3.00 5.28 10.52
CA HIS A 28 2.31 6.49 10.95
C HIS A 28 1.47 6.25 12.21
N LEU A 29 0.68 5.17 12.24
CA LEU A 29 -0.17 4.84 13.39
C LEU A 29 0.60 4.49 14.66
N SER A 30 1.80 3.90 14.53
CA SER A 30 2.61 3.45 15.67
C SER A 30 3.68 4.46 16.12
N SER A 31 3.87 5.56 15.40
CA SER A 31 4.87 6.60 15.67
C SER A 31 4.65 7.42 16.95
N THR A 32 3.45 7.35 17.53
CA THR A 32 3.11 8.09 18.76
C THR A 32 3.57 7.40 20.03
N PHE A 33 3.88 6.11 19.97
CA PHE A 33 4.23 5.27 21.13
C PHE A 33 3.26 5.43 22.32
N SER A 34 1.97 5.63 22.02
CA SER A 34 0.89 5.79 23.00
C SER A 34 0.58 4.51 23.75
N ASP A 35 0.89 3.36 23.16
CA ASP A 35 0.84 2.04 23.79
C ASP A 35 2.24 1.42 23.90
N ALA A 36 2.46 0.66 24.98
CA ALA A 36 3.74 0.06 25.30
C ALA A 36 4.25 -0.94 24.25
N GLN A 37 3.39 -1.46 23.36
CA GLN A 37 3.74 -2.41 22.31
C GLN A 37 3.84 -1.78 20.92
N GLN A 38 3.47 -0.51 20.74
CA GLN A 38 3.50 0.15 19.42
C GLN A 38 4.90 0.18 18.79
N TYR A 39 5.97 0.19 19.61
CA TYR A 39 7.33 0.13 19.10
C TYR A 39 7.58 -1.13 18.25
N GLN A 40 6.94 -2.26 18.58
CA GLN A 40 7.08 -3.50 17.81
C GLN A 40 6.56 -3.29 16.39
N LEU A 41 5.36 -2.73 16.26
CA LEU A 41 4.75 -2.42 14.97
C LEU A 41 5.59 -1.40 14.19
N PHE A 42 6.10 -0.37 14.87
CA PHE A 42 6.89 0.69 14.27
C PHE A 42 8.20 0.14 13.67
N PHE A 43 9.03 -0.50 14.49
CA PHE A 43 10.33 -1.00 14.02
C PHE A 43 10.19 -2.15 13.03
N ARG A 44 9.21 -3.05 13.22
CA ARG A 44 8.93 -4.11 12.24
C ARG A 44 8.61 -3.52 10.87
N SER A 45 7.77 -2.48 10.80
CA SER A 45 7.45 -1.83 9.53
C SER A 45 8.64 -1.13 8.89
N ILE A 46 9.53 -0.51 9.67
CA ILE A 46 10.79 0.04 9.14
C ILE A 46 11.61 -1.07 8.50
N PHE A 47 11.82 -2.19 9.19
CA PHE A 47 12.69 -3.26 8.69
C PHE A 47 12.11 -3.99 7.50
N ASP A 48 10.80 -4.27 7.50
CA ASP A 48 10.10 -4.86 6.36
C ASP A 48 10.18 -3.94 5.12
N LEU A 49 10.08 -2.61 5.29
CA LEU A 49 10.28 -1.66 4.19
C LEU A 49 11.71 -1.70 3.64
N ILE A 50 12.72 -1.73 4.52
CA ILE A 50 14.12 -1.81 4.09
C ILE A 50 14.37 -3.10 3.30
N GLU A 51 13.79 -4.23 3.72
CA GLU A 51 13.89 -5.49 2.98
C GLU A 51 13.26 -5.41 1.59
N ILE A 52 12.11 -4.76 1.45
CA ILE A 52 11.50 -4.51 0.14
C ILE A 52 12.41 -3.64 -0.74
N PHE A 53 12.95 -2.53 -0.20
CA PHE A 53 13.82 -1.62 -0.97
C PHE A 53 15.14 -2.26 -1.43
N GLU A 54 15.59 -3.32 -0.75
CA GLU A 54 16.77 -4.08 -1.15
C GLU A 54 16.50 -5.02 -2.34
N GLN A 55 15.25 -5.45 -2.53
CA GLN A 55 14.86 -6.41 -3.57
C GLN A 55 14.42 -5.75 -4.88
N ILE A 56 13.90 -4.52 -4.84
CA ILE A 56 13.33 -3.85 -6.01
C ILE A 56 13.74 -2.37 -6.13
N GLN A 57 13.88 -1.88 -7.36
CA GLN A 57 14.17 -0.48 -7.67
C GLN A 57 12.90 0.40 -7.64
N LEU A 58 12.20 0.39 -6.50
CA LEU A 58 10.87 0.97 -6.30
C LEU A 58 10.75 2.42 -6.79
N LYS A 59 11.76 3.26 -6.49
CA LYS A 59 11.79 4.67 -6.89
C LYS A 59 11.61 4.86 -8.40
N SER A 60 12.34 4.06 -9.20
CA SER A 60 12.34 4.21 -10.65
C SER A 60 11.05 3.68 -11.29
N GLU A 61 10.46 2.63 -10.72
CA GLU A 61 9.16 2.11 -11.15
C GLU A 61 8.04 3.10 -10.84
N LEU A 62 8.00 3.63 -9.62
CA LEU A 62 7.00 4.60 -9.18
C LEU A 62 7.09 5.90 -9.98
N ALA A 63 8.30 6.38 -10.29
CA ALA A 63 8.49 7.55 -11.13
C ALA A 63 7.90 7.36 -12.54
N LYS A 64 8.13 6.19 -13.17
CA LYS A 64 7.55 5.88 -14.49
C LYS A 64 6.02 5.86 -14.45
N ASP A 65 5.47 5.29 -13.39
CA ASP A 65 4.03 5.17 -13.22
C ASP A 65 3.33 6.52 -12.98
N ILE A 66 3.96 7.40 -12.19
CA ILE A 66 3.49 8.78 -11.99
C ILE A 66 3.52 9.56 -13.30
N GLU A 67 4.59 9.43 -14.10
CA GLU A 67 4.65 10.09 -15.40
C GLU A 67 3.62 9.51 -16.39
N LYS A 68 3.33 8.20 -16.36
CA LYS A 68 2.22 7.61 -17.13
C LYS A 68 0.89 8.25 -16.75
N GLN A 69 0.58 8.36 -15.46
CA GLN A 69 -0.63 9.05 -14.99
C GLN A 69 -0.66 10.51 -15.44
N ARG A 70 0.45 11.22 -15.32
CA ARG A 70 0.56 12.61 -15.78
C ARG A 70 0.22 12.78 -17.25
N VAL A 71 0.73 11.88 -18.12
CA VAL A 71 0.43 11.88 -19.56
C VAL A 71 -1.05 11.63 -19.78
N THR A 72 -1.66 10.69 -19.05
CA THR A 72 -3.11 10.43 -19.11
C THR A 72 -3.93 11.66 -18.71
N TYR A 73 -3.58 12.36 -17.63
CA TYR A 73 -4.32 13.57 -17.22
C TYR A 73 -4.13 14.74 -18.20
N LYS A 74 -2.95 14.86 -18.82
CA LYS A 74 -2.72 15.89 -19.86
C LYS A 74 -3.63 15.74 -21.07
N SER A 75 -4.10 14.54 -21.41
CA SER A 75 -5.04 14.38 -22.55
C SER A 75 -6.42 14.95 -22.28
N TRP A 76 -6.72 15.37 -21.05
CA TRP A 76 -7.97 16.04 -20.67
C TRP A 76 -7.89 17.57 -20.72
N LEU A 77 -6.73 18.13 -21.06
CA LEU A 77 -6.59 19.56 -21.32
C LEU A 77 -7.45 19.96 -22.52
N ASP A 78 -8.07 21.13 -22.42
CA ASP A 78 -8.93 21.72 -23.47
C ASP A 78 -10.16 20.87 -23.84
N VAL A 79 -10.51 19.85 -23.04
CA VAL A 79 -11.72 19.05 -23.20
C VAL A 79 -12.92 19.79 -22.59
N GLU A 80 -13.97 19.97 -23.40
CA GLU A 80 -15.22 20.61 -22.97
C GLU A 80 -15.90 19.79 -21.84
N GLY A 81 -16.41 20.49 -20.83
CA GLY A 81 -17.07 19.88 -19.67
C GLY A 81 -16.12 19.41 -18.55
N VAL A 82 -14.80 19.54 -18.72
CA VAL A 82 -13.81 19.27 -17.67
C VAL A 82 -13.47 20.54 -16.90
N ASP A 83 -13.35 20.43 -15.57
CA ASP A 83 -12.84 21.49 -14.71
C ASP A 83 -11.32 21.68 -14.93
N GLN A 84 -10.98 22.69 -15.73
CA GLN A 84 -9.59 22.97 -16.12
C GLN A 84 -8.75 23.52 -14.96
N GLU A 85 -9.35 24.19 -13.97
CA GLU A 85 -8.63 24.71 -12.80
C GLU A 85 -8.20 23.53 -11.90
N MET A 86 -9.13 22.62 -11.61
CA MET A 86 -8.83 21.41 -10.85
C MET A 86 -7.80 20.53 -11.55
N LEU A 87 -7.94 20.34 -12.87
CA LEU A 87 -6.99 19.55 -13.67
C LEU A 87 -5.58 20.15 -13.63
N THR A 88 -5.47 21.48 -13.78
CA THR A 88 -4.18 22.17 -13.74
C THR A 88 -3.52 22.06 -12.36
N SER A 89 -4.30 22.19 -11.29
CA SER A 89 -3.81 21.98 -9.92
C SER A 89 -3.27 20.56 -9.74
N LEU A 90 -4.03 19.54 -10.14
CA LEU A 90 -3.62 18.15 -10.06
C LEU A 90 -2.32 17.88 -10.86
N LEU A 91 -2.21 18.42 -12.08
CA LEU A 91 -1.00 18.28 -12.91
C LEU A 91 0.23 18.95 -12.27
N ASN A 92 0.04 20.06 -11.55
CA ASN A 92 1.10 20.71 -10.79
C ASN A 92 1.51 19.88 -9.58
N ASP A 93 0.55 19.32 -8.84
CA ASP A 93 0.81 18.44 -7.69
C ASP A 93 1.59 17.19 -8.13
N ILE A 94 1.14 16.53 -9.20
CA ILE A 94 1.87 15.40 -9.83
C ILE A 94 3.29 15.81 -10.20
N GLY A 95 3.47 16.99 -10.79
CA GLY A 95 4.78 17.50 -11.21
C GLY A 95 5.74 17.80 -10.04
N ASN A 96 5.22 18.32 -8.93
CA ASN A 96 6.01 18.58 -7.72
C ASN A 96 6.40 17.27 -7.04
N ILE A 97 5.44 16.38 -6.82
CA ILE A 97 5.67 15.06 -6.21
C ILE A 97 6.65 14.23 -7.04
N TYR A 98 6.55 14.25 -8.37
CA TYR A 98 7.51 13.60 -9.25
C TYR A 98 8.93 14.17 -9.06
N ARG A 99 9.06 15.49 -8.96
CA ARG A 99 10.36 16.16 -8.75
C ARG A 99 10.98 15.76 -7.42
N ASP A 100 10.19 15.79 -6.35
CA ASP A 100 10.64 15.46 -5.00
C ASP A 100 11.04 13.98 -4.90
N LEU A 101 10.25 13.08 -5.50
CA LEU A 101 10.58 11.68 -5.66
C LEU A 101 11.94 11.50 -6.37
N MET A 102 12.17 12.21 -7.47
CA MET A 102 13.40 12.12 -8.25
C MET A 102 14.61 12.69 -7.50
N GLN A 103 14.44 13.73 -6.67
CA GLN A 103 15.50 14.31 -5.85
C GLN A 103 15.80 13.51 -4.58
N ALA A 104 14.86 12.69 -4.12
CA ALA A 104 15.04 11.87 -2.93
C ALA A 104 16.30 10.98 -3.03
N GLU A 105 16.92 10.68 -1.90
CA GLU A 105 17.97 9.67 -1.84
C GLU A 105 17.42 8.27 -2.19
N ARG A 106 18.30 7.28 -2.25
CA ARG A 106 17.86 5.89 -2.40
C ARG A 106 17.03 5.51 -1.17
N PHE A 107 15.83 4.97 -1.41
CA PHE A 107 14.93 4.58 -0.32
C PHE A 107 15.61 3.63 0.68
N GLY A 108 15.44 3.95 1.95
CA GLY A 108 16.02 3.21 3.07
C GLY A 108 17.52 3.44 3.30
N GLN A 109 18.20 4.29 2.52
CA GLN A 109 19.63 4.54 2.72
C GLN A 109 19.92 5.13 4.10
N SER A 110 19.32 6.28 4.44
CA SER A 110 19.47 6.90 5.77
C SER A 110 19.08 5.96 6.91
N LEU A 111 18.02 5.16 6.73
CA LEU A 111 17.56 4.18 7.73
C LEU A 111 18.58 3.06 7.97
N LYS A 112 19.31 2.65 6.93
CA LYS A 112 20.39 1.66 7.02
C LYS A 112 21.66 2.27 7.62
N GLU A 113 21.93 3.53 7.35
CA GLU A 113 23.10 4.24 7.89
C GLU A 113 22.89 4.66 9.36
N ASP A 114 21.65 4.70 9.83
CA ASP A 114 21.33 4.94 11.25
C ASP A 114 21.93 3.84 12.14
N ARG A 115 22.84 4.25 13.03
CA ARG A 115 23.57 3.37 13.95
C ARG A 115 22.63 2.56 14.85
N PHE A 116 21.54 3.16 15.32
CA PHE A 116 20.60 2.50 16.23
C PHE A 116 19.74 1.48 15.50
N LEU A 117 19.14 1.86 14.37
CA LEU A 117 18.33 0.96 13.56
C LEU A 117 19.14 -0.25 13.07
N SER A 118 20.36 -0.02 12.57
CA SER A 118 21.25 -1.09 12.13
C SER A 118 21.64 -2.05 13.25
N ALA A 119 21.82 -1.56 14.48
CA ALA A 119 22.18 -2.41 15.62
C ALA A 119 21.04 -3.35 16.05
N ILE A 120 19.78 -2.96 15.84
CA ILE A 120 18.62 -3.75 16.29
C ILE A 120 17.96 -4.57 15.16
N ARG A 121 18.18 -4.21 13.89
CA ARG A 121 17.54 -4.81 12.70
C ARG A 121 17.64 -6.34 12.68
N GLN A 122 18.86 -6.90 12.82
CA GLN A 122 19.08 -8.34 12.69
C GLN A 122 18.28 -9.17 13.71
N ARG A 123 18.11 -8.66 14.92
CA ARG A 123 17.37 -9.36 15.99
C ARG A 123 15.87 -9.26 15.82
N PHE A 124 15.36 -8.13 15.33
CA PHE A 124 13.93 -7.95 15.06
C PHE A 124 13.37 -8.93 14.02
N ASN A 125 14.23 -9.45 13.13
CA ASN A 125 13.85 -10.42 12.11
C ASN A 125 13.77 -11.86 12.67
N LEU A 126 14.30 -12.12 13.87
CA LEU A 126 14.22 -13.43 14.50
C LEU A 126 12.89 -13.61 15.25
N PRO A 127 12.26 -14.80 15.19
CA PRO A 127 11.10 -15.11 16.02
C PRO A 127 11.44 -14.90 17.51
N GLY A 128 10.71 -14.02 18.19
CA GLY A 128 10.96 -13.68 19.60
C GLY A 128 12.23 -12.84 19.85
N GLY A 129 12.99 -12.45 18.82
CA GLY A 129 14.25 -11.73 18.98
C GLY A 129 14.11 -10.24 19.32
N SER A 130 12.89 -9.70 19.34
CA SER A 130 12.62 -8.32 19.75
C SER A 130 12.42 -8.15 21.27
N CYS A 131 12.75 -9.18 22.06
CA CYS A 131 12.72 -9.13 23.51
C CYS A 131 13.76 -8.13 24.07
N CYS A 132 13.38 -7.43 25.15
CA CYS A 132 14.20 -6.38 25.75
C CYS A 132 15.57 -6.87 26.25
N PHE A 133 15.69 -8.13 26.66
CA PHE A 133 16.96 -8.69 27.14
C PHE A 133 17.94 -8.99 25.99
N ASP A 134 17.45 -9.27 24.78
CA ASP A 134 18.27 -9.46 23.58
C ASP A 134 18.65 -8.14 22.91
N LEU A 135 17.87 -7.07 23.19
CA LEU A 135 18.03 -5.74 22.64
C LEU A 135 18.15 -4.67 23.74
N PRO A 136 19.26 -4.64 24.51
CA PRO A 136 19.45 -3.65 25.57
C PRO A 136 19.45 -2.20 25.05
N ALA A 137 19.95 -1.97 23.83
CA ALA A 137 19.91 -0.65 23.20
C ALA A 137 18.47 -0.18 22.92
N LEU A 138 17.61 -1.08 22.43
CA LEU A 138 16.18 -0.80 22.24
C LEU A 138 15.52 -0.54 23.59
N HIS A 139 15.77 -1.41 24.56
CA HIS A 139 15.20 -1.28 25.90
C HIS A 139 15.55 0.07 26.51
N TYR A 140 16.81 0.50 26.42
CA TYR A 140 17.22 1.84 26.85
C TYR A 140 16.48 2.94 26.08
N TRP A 141 16.41 2.86 24.75
CA TRP A 141 15.72 3.85 23.94
C TRP A 141 14.24 3.98 24.30
N LEU A 142 13.56 2.87 24.62
CA LEU A 142 12.15 2.85 25.06
C LEU A 142 11.91 3.61 26.37
N HIS A 143 12.92 3.78 27.22
CA HIS A 143 12.84 4.52 28.48
C HIS A 143 13.20 6.00 28.34
N LEU A 144 13.59 6.45 27.14
CA LEU A 144 13.80 7.87 26.88
C LEU A 144 12.46 8.64 26.95
N PRO A 145 12.50 9.95 27.26
CA PRO A 145 11.31 10.79 27.24
C PRO A 145 10.53 10.64 25.92
N LEU A 146 9.21 10.63 26.00
CA LEU A 146 8.32 10.41 24.85
C LEU A 146 8.65 11.38 23.69
N ASP A 147 8.87 12.66 24.00
CA ASP A 147 9.23 13.68 23.00
C ASP A 147 10.55 13.38 22.27
N LYS A 148 11.48 12.69 22.91
CA LYS A 148 12.72 12.25 22.25
C LYS A 148 12.42 11.10 21.29
N ARG A 149 11.66 10.10 21.73
CA ARG A 149 11.26 8.95 20.90
C ARG A 149 10.45 9.37 19.68
N MET A 150 9.48 10.27 19.85
CA MET A 150 8.67 10.80 18.75
C MET A 150 9.50 11.63 17.76
N ARG A 151 10.49 12.39 18.24
CA ARG A 151 11.42 13.12 17.35
C ARG A 151 12.29 12.17 16.53
N ASP A 152 12.82 11.12 17.15
CA ASP A 152 13.61 10.11 16.44
C ASP A 152 12.76 9.39 15.40
N ALA A 153 11.53 8.97 15.77
CA ALA A 153 10.57 8.35 14.86
C ALA A 153 10.22 9.26 13.67
N LYS A 154 9.96 10.55 13.94
CA LYS A 154 9.71 11.53 12.90
C LYS A 154 10.90 11.66 11.95
N ALA A 155 12.13 11.74 12.46
CA ALA A 155 13.32 11.85 11.61
C ALA A 155 13.47 10.64 10.67
N TRP A 156 13.19 9.42 11.15
CA TRP A 156 13.20 8.22 10.31
C TRP A 156 12.05 8.20 9.29
N MET A 157 10.88 8.71 9.65
CA MET A 157 9.74 8.78 8.72
C MET A 157 9.91 9.86 7.66
N ASP A 158 10.53 10.99 8.01
CA ASP A 158 10.75 12.12 7.10
C ASP A 158 11.62 11.71 5.90
N SER A 159 12.55 10.75 6.06
CA SER A 159 13.32 10.23 4.92
C SER A 159 12.50 9.39 3.94
N LEU A 160 11.32 8.92 4.35
CA LEU A 160 10.36 8.19 3.51
C LEU A 160 9.26 9.09 2.94
N GLN A 161 9.23 10.39 3.29
CA GLN A 161 8.17 11.30 2.89
C GLN A 161 7.97 11.37 1.35
N PRO A 162 9.04 11.48 0.52
CA PRO A 162 8.86 11.52 -0.94
C PRO A 162 8.25 10.23 -1.50
N LEU A 163 8.55 9.08 -0.90
CA LEU A 163 7.91 7.80 -1.26
C LEU A 163 6.44 7.81 -0.84
N TYR A 164 6.14 8.24 0.38
CA TYR A 164 4.78 8.26 0.92
C TYR A 164 3.85 9.11 0.05
N GLU A 165 4.26 10.33 -0.29
CA GLU A 165 3.46 11.26 -1.11
C GLU A 165 3.25 10.71 -2.53
N ALA A 166 4.32 10.25 -3.17
CA ALA A 166 4.30 9.67 -4.51
C ALA A 166 3.38 8.45 -4.60
N LEU A 167 3.52 7.51 -3.65
CA LEU A 167 2.74 6.28 -3.65
C LEU A 167 1.27 6.55 -3.30
N THR A 168 1.01 7.43 -2.34
CA THR A 168 -0.35 7.82 -1.94
C THR A 168 -1.08 8.48 -3.11
N LEU A 169 -0.42 9.39 -3.82
CA LEU A 169 -0.99 10.03 -5.01
C LEU A 169 -1.30 8.99 -6.08
N TRP A 170 -0.32 8.14 -6.43
CA TRP A 170 -0.50 7.16 -7.49
C TRP A 170 -1.67 6.22 -7.18
N LEU A 171 -1.72 5.67 -5.95
CA LEU A 171 -2.78 4.76 -5.53
C LEU A 171 -4.15 5.46 -5.48
N LYS A 172 -4.20 6.73 -5.04
CA LYS A 172 -5.44 7.51 -5.06
C LYS A 172 -5.99 7.61 -6.49
N LEU A 173 -5.18 8.08 -7.42
CA LEU A 173 -5.59 8.29 -8.81
C LEU A 173 -5.97 6.96 -9.48
N THR A 174 -5.19 5.89 -9.29
CA THR A 174 -5.52 4.55 -9.80
C THR A 174 -6.83 4.02 -9.21
N ARG A 175 -7.12 4.24 -7.92
CA ARG A 175 -8.40 3.82 -7.33
C ARG A 175 -9.60 4.62 -7.89
N GLU A 176 -9.37 5.85 -8.32
CA GLU A 176 -10.40 6.74 -8.89
C GLU A 176 -10.70 6.43 -10.37
N THR A 177 -9.80 5.78 -11.12
CA THR A 177 -10.08 5.34 -12.51
C THR A 177 -11.09 4.20 -12.60
N GLY A 178 -11.22 3.39 -11.55
CA GLY A 178 -12.13 2.25 -11.51
C GLY A 178 -13.52 2.61 -11.00
N HIS A 179 -14.56 2.33 -11.80
CA HIS A 179 -15.95 2.45 -11.39
C HIS A 179 -16.54 1.09 -10.97
N PHE A 180 -17.23 1.07 -9.84
CA PHE A 180 -17.93 -0.13 -9.38
C PHE A 180 -19.10 -0.46 -10.31
N LYS A 181 -19.15 -1.71 -10.76
CA LYS A 181 -20.24 -2.27 -11.55
C LYS A 181 -20.78 -3.49 -10.81
N GLU A 182 -22.10 -3.62 -10.76
CA GLU A 182 -22.75 -4.81 -10.23
C GLU A 182 -22.38 -6.04 -11.07
N GLN A 183 -22.05 -7.13 -10.40
CA GLN A 183 -21.66 -8.40 -10.96
C GLN A 183 -22.32 -9.54 -10.18
N ILE A 184 -22.45 -10.70 -10.82
CA ILE A 184 -22.96 -11.91 -10.19
C ILE A 184 -21.98 -13.04 -10.43
N ALA A 185 -21.45 -13.60 -9.34
CA ALA A 185 -20.66 -14.82 -9.36
C ALA A 185 -21.62 -16.01 -9.28
N ARG A 186 -21.91 -16.63 -10.43
CA ARG A 186 -22.82 -17.78 -10.50
C ARG A 186 -22.16 -19.01 -9.88
N ALA A 187 -22.86 -19.69 -8.99
CA ALA A 187 -22.33 -20.79 -8.20
C ALA A 187 -20.96 -20.47 -7.56
N GLY A 188 -20.83 -19.26 -7.00
CA GLY A 188 -19.63 -18.80 -6.31
C GLY A 188 -18.41 -18.55 -7.19
N PHE A 189 -18.57 -18.49 -8.52
CA PHE A 189 -17.47 -18.28 -9.46
C PHE A 189 -17.74 -17.13 -10.44
N PHE A 190 -16.71 -16.32 -10.69
CA PHE A 190 -16.73 -15.24 -11.65
C PHE A 190 -15.40 -15.17 -12.41
N GLN A 191 -15.43 -14.82 -13.69
CA GLN A 191 -14.23 -14.60 -14.49
C GLN A 191 -14.45 -13.42 -15.43
N SER A 192 -13.39 -12.66 -15.67
CA SER A 192 -13.41 -11.56 -16.64
C SER A 192 -12.00 -11.24 -17.13
N ASP A 193 -11.95 -10.37 -18.13
CA ASP A 193 -10.72 -9.80 -18.66
C ASP A 193 -10.45 -8.45 -17.96
N ALA A 194 -9.18 -8.14 -17.75
CA ALA A 194 -8.71 -6.89 -17.16
C ALA A 194 -7.48 -6.41 -17.96
N ASP A 195 -7.72 -5.58 -18.97
CA ASP A 195 -6.67 -5.05 -19.81
C ASP A 195 -5.96 -3.87 -19.14
N GLU A 196 -4.63 -3.90 -19.12
CA GLU A 196 -3.75 -2.95 -18.41
C GLU A 196 -4.09 -2.65 -16.94
N ALA A 197 -4.92 -3.48 -16.29
CA ALA A 197 -5.39 -3.22 -14.95
C ALA A 197 -4.31 -3.50 -13.89
N ASN A 198 -4.29 -2.66 -12.86
CA ASN A 198 -3.40 -2.75 -11.71
C ASN A 198 -4.10 -3.36 -10.49
N ILE A 199 -5.31 -2.90 -10.17
CA ILE A 199 -6.02 -3.27 -8.94
C ILE A 199 -7.45 -3.72 -9.28
N LEU A 200 -7.90 -4.82 -8.68
CA LEU A 200 -9.32 -5.14 -8.57
C LEU A 200 -9.82 -4.67 -7.20
N ARG A 201 -10.96 -3.98 -7.18
CA ARG A 201 -11.64 -3.59 -5.95
C ARG A 201 -13.01 -4.23 -5.91
N LEU A 202 -13.31 -4.98 -4.85
CA LEU A 202 -14.54 -5.74 -4.70
C LEU A 202 -15.33 -5.24 -3.50
N SER A 203 -16.64 -5.17 -3.65
CA SER A 203 -17.62 -4.78 -2.63
C SER A 203 -18.60 -5.94 -2.45
N ILE A 204 -18.46 -6.70 -1.35
CA ILE A 204 -19.18 -7.97 -1.14
C ILE A 204 -20.11 -7.84 0.06
N PRO A 205 -21.43 -8.07 -0.07
CA PRO A 205 -22.36 -8.05 1.06
C PRO A 205 -21.97 -9.07 2.13
N MET A 206 -21.93 -8.64 3.41
CA MET A 206 -21.54 -9.51 4.52
C MET A 206 -22.46 -10.72 4.73
N GLN A 207 -23.71 -10.63 4.28
CA GLN A 207 -24.71 -11.69 4.45
C GLN A 207 -24.30 -13.02 3.80
N TYR A 208 -23.40 -13.01 2.82
CA TYR A 208 -22.93 -14.22 2.16
C TYR A 208 -21.90 -15.01 2.99
N GLY A 209 -21.30 -14.41 4.03
CA GLY A 209 -20.27 -15.07 4.84
C GLY A 209 -19.08 -15.57 4.02
N ALA A 210 -18.77 -14.90 2.91
CA ALA A 210 -17.80 -15.37 1.92
C ALA A 210 -16.66 -14.38 1.70
N TYR A 211 -15.50 -14.89 1.28
CA TYR A 211 -14.35 -14.08 0.86
C TYR A 211 -13.84 -14.51 -0.52
N PRO A 212 -13.26 -13.58 -1.30
CA PRO A 212 -12.80 -13.87 -2.65
C PRO A 212 -11.38 -14.48 -2.62
N MET A 213 -11.20 -15.59 -3.32
CA MET A 213 -9.88 -16.05 -3.77
C MET A 213 -9.70 -15.69 -5.23
N ILE A 214 -8.72 -14.84 -5.52
CA ILE A 214 -8.50 -14.27 -6.84
C ILE A 214 -7.21 -14.84 -7.42
N SER A 215 -7.30 -15.30 -8.66
CA SER A 215 -6.15 -15.71 -9.46
C SER A 215 -6.14 -14.93 -10.77
N GLY A 216 -5.00 -14.32 -11.09
CA GLY A 216 -4.80 -13.59 -12.34
C GLY A 216 -3.73 -14.24 -13.21
N HIS A 217 -3.93 -14.26 -14.52
CA HIS A 217 -2.92 -14.64 -15.50
C HIS A 217 -3.05 -13.78 -16.77
N LYS A 218 -2.02 -12.98 -17.06
CA LYS A 218 -2.03 -11.96 -18.12
C LYS A 218 -3.21 -11.00 -17.92
N ASN A 219 -4.03 -10.80 -18.94
CA ASN A 219 -5.14 -9.84 -18.94
C ASN A 219 -6.45 -10.51 -18.48
N ARG A 220 -6.38 -11.62 -17.73
CA ARG A 220 -7.55 -12.36 -17.24
C ARG A 220 -7.45 -12.59 -15.75
N PHE A 221 -8.59 -12.59 -15.08
CA PHE A 221 -8.68 -13.00 -13.69
C PHE A 221 -9.92 -13.85 -13.45
N ALA A 222 -9.82 -14.70 -12.43
CA ALA A 222 -10.91 -15.49 -11.91
C ALA A 222 -11.07 -15.21 -10.42
N VAL A 223 -12.31 -15.11 -9.97
CA VAL A 223 -12.72 -14.93 -8.58
C VAL A 223 -13.52 -16.15 -8.17
N LYS A 224 -13.00 -16.89 -7.20
CA LYS A 224 -13.68 -18.00 -6.56
C LYS A 224 -14.03 -17.61 -5.13
N PHE A 225 -15.31 -17.62 -4.79
CA PHE A 225 -15.76 -17.31 -3.44
C PHE A 225 -15.70 -18.54 -2.54
N MET A 226 -15.19 -18.33 -1.33
CA MET A 226 -15.03 -19.35 -0.30
C MET A 226 -15.85 -18.95 0.92
N SER A 227 -16.55 -19.90 1.53
CA SER A 227 -17.24 -19.71 2.81
C SER A 227 -16.20 -19.53 3.91
N PHE A 228 -16.35 -18.48 4.72
CA PHE A 228 -15.48 -18.24 5.87
C PHE A 228 -15.66 -19.32 6.95
N GLU A 229 -16.89 -19.80 7.17
CA GLU A 229 -17.21 -20.77 8.21
C GLU A 229 -16.63 -22.15 7.90
N THR A 230 -16.76 -22.63 6.66
CA THR A 230 -16.38 -24.00 6.29
C THR A 230 -15.05 -24.08 5.57
N GLY A 231 -14.53 -22.95 5.04
CA GLY A 231 -13.36 -22.91 4.17
C GLY A 231 -13.59 -23.58 2.81
N GLN A 232 -14.83 -23.93 2.46
CA GLN A 232 -15.18 -24.58 1.20
C GLN A 232 -15.67 -23.59 0.15
N ALA A 233 -15.69 -24.02 -1.12
CA ALA A 233 -16.19 -23.20 -2.22
C ALA A 233 -17.69 -22.94 -2.05
N CYS A 234 -18.10 -21.68 -2.19
CA CYS A 234 -19.52 -21.35 -2.26
C CYS A 234 -20.14 -21.94 -3.54
N THR A 235 -21.36 -22.48 -3.43
CA THR A 235 -22.11 -23.02 -4.57
C THR A 235 -23.37 -22.21 -4.89
N GLN A 236 -23.64 -21.18 -4.11
CA GLN A 236 -24.74 -20.23 -4.32
C GLN A 236 -24.28 -19.06 -5.19
N ASP A 237 -25.24 -18.38 -5.81
CA ASP A 237 -24.97 -17.13 -6.52
C ASP A 237 -24.61 -16.02 -5.52
N ILE A 238 -23.58 -15.23 -5.85
CA ILE A 238 -23.12 -14.12 -5.02
C ILE A 238 -23.14 -12.86 -5.86
N GLU A 239 -24.00 -11.92 -5.47
CA GLU A 239 -24.05 -10.56 -6.01
C GLU A 239 -23.00 -9.70 -5.31
N PHE A 240 -22.21 -8.96 -6.09
CA PHE A 240 -21.14 -8.10 -5.59
C PHE A 240 -20.86 -6.96 -6.57
N GLU A 241 -20.17 -5.91 -6.12
CA GLU A 241 -19.69 -4.86 -7.03
C GLU A 241 -18.20 -5.05 -7.31
N LEU A 242 -17.80 -4.81 -8.55
CA LEU A 242 -16.42 -4.90 -9.01
C LEU A 242 -16.00 -3.60 -9.69
N ALA A 243 -14.87 -3.05 -9.29
CA ALA A 243 -14.15 -2.02 -10.03
C ALA A 243 -12.80 -2.57 -10.50
N ILE A 244 -12.51 -2.36 -11.79
CA ILE A 244 -11.21 -2.67 -12.40
C ILE A 244 -10.47 -1.35 -12.56
N CYS A 245 -9.35 -1.20 -11.86
CA CYS A 245 -8.58 0.03 -11.79
C CYS A 245 -7.31 -0.08 -12.65
N THR A 246 -7.14 0.85 -13.58
CA THR A 246 -5.95 1.01 -14.44
C THR A 246 -5.08 2.13 -13.94
#